data_AF-A0A954K848-F1
#
_entry.id   AF-A0A954K848-F1
#
_cell.length_a   1.000
_cell.length_b   1.000
_cell.length_c   1.000
_cell.angle_alpha   90.00
_cell.angle_beta   90.00
_cell.angle_gamma   90.00
#
_symmetry.space_group_name_H-M   'P 1'
#
loop_
_entity.id
_entity.type
_entity.pdbx_description
1 polymer ?
#
loop_
_entity_poly.entity_id
_entity_poly.type
_entity_poly.pdbx_seq_one_letter_code
_entity_poly.pdbx_strand_id
1 'polypeptide(L)'
;MNTLHYAASTRLFVLCFLVVILLSNSADILKAEDKKSPVSFVNDVVPILTKAGCNMGICHAKAGGGQNGFQLSLLGFEPLDDYESLVKEAQGRRLFPSVPSKSLLLTKA
;
A
#
# COMPACT_ATOMS: atom_id res chain seq x y z
N MET A 1 15.25 -39.56 -51.68
CA MET A 1 13.87 -39.62 -51.13
C MET A 1 13.83 -39.27 -49.62
N ASN A 2 14.68 -38.35 -49.09
CA ASN A 2 14.85 -38.20 -47.62
C ASN A 2 14.66 -36.76 -47.09
N THR A 3 14.40 -35.76 -47.93
CA THR A 3 14.27 -34.35 -47.52
C THR A 3 12.88 -34.01 -46.96
N LEU A 4 11.83 -34.71 -47.41
CA LEU A 4 10.46 -34.51 -46.92
C LEU A 4 10.26 -35.02 -45.48
N HIS A 5 10.95 -36.10 -45.08
CA HIS A 5 10.91 -36.61 -43.71
C HIS A 5 11.62 -35.68 -42.70
N TYR A 6 12.71 -35.03 -43.12
CA TYR A 6 13.47 -34.12 -42.25
C TYR A 6 12.66 -32.85 -41.93
N ALA A 7 12.03 -32.24 -42.94
CA ALA A 7 11.23 -31.03 -42.79
C ALA A 7 9.99 -31.21 -41.89
N ALA A 8 9.36 -32.39 -41.91
CA ALA A 8 8.25 -32.73 -41.02
C ALA A 8 8.72 -32.86 -39.56
N SER A 9 9.90 -33.46 -39.33
CA SER A 9 10.50 -33.59 -38.00
C SER A 9 10.92 -32.24 -37.42
N THR A 10 11.48 -31.33 -38.23
CA THR A 10 11.84 -29.98 -37.76
C THR A 10 10.62 -29.16 -37.38
N ARG A 11 9.53 -29.26 -38.16
CA ARG A 11 8.25 -28.59 -37.86
C ARG A 11 7.62 -29.09 -36.56
N LEU A 12 7.66 -30.40 -36.34
CA LEU A 12 7.15 -31.01 -35.10
C LEU A 12 7.98 -30.56 -33.89
N PHE A 13 9.31 -30.50 -34.04
CA PHE A 13 10.20 -30.04 -32.97
C PHE A 13 9.98 -28.56 -32.61
N VAL A 14 9.82 -27.69 -33.62
CA VAL A 14 9.53 -26.26 -33.43
C VAL A 14 8.16 -26.06 -32.78
N LEU A 15 7.13 -26.81 -33.21
CA LEU A 15 5.81 -26.76 -32.59
C LEU A 15 5.86 -27.20 -31.12
N CYS A 16 6.55 -28.29 -30.80
CA CYS A 16 6.75 -28.73 -29.42
C CYS A 16 7.50 -27.67 -28.59
N PHE A 17 8.56 -27.07 -29.13
CA PHE A 17 9.29 -25.99 -28.45
C PHE A 17 8.41 -24.76 -28.18
N LEU A 18 7.59 -24.34 -29.16
CA LEU A 18 6.67 -23.21 -28.99
C LEU A 18 5.58 -23.53 -27.95
N VAL A 19 5.04 -24.75 -27.94
CA VAL A 19 4.07 -25.18 -26.93
C VAL A 19 4.68 -25.22 -25.53
N VAL A 20 5.91 -25.70 -25.37
CA VAL A 20 6.63 -25.69 -24.09
C VAL A 20 6.88 -24.24 -23.60
N ILE A 21 7.24 -23.33 -24.50
CA ILE A 21 7.42 -21.91 -24.17
C ILE A 21 6.08 -21.29 -23.74
N LEU A 22 4.98 -21.53 -24.45
CA LEU A 22 3.64 -21.04 -24.08
C LEU A 22 3.18 -21.57 -22.72
N LEU A 23 3.42 -22.85 -22.43
CA LEU A 23 3.06 -23.46 -21.15
C LEU A 23 3.91 -22.92 -19.98
N SER A 24 5.19 -22.64 -20.21
CA SER A 24 6.09 -22.09 -19.18
C SER A 24 5.66 -20.69 -18.74
N ASN A 25 5.27 -19.82 -19.68
CA ASN A 25 4.79 -18.46 -19.37
C ASN A 25 3.52 -18.44 -18.51
N SER A 26 2.68 -19.48 -18.60
CA SER A 26 1.43 -19.55 -17.84
C SER A 26 1.67 -19.79 -16.33
N ALA A 27 2.79 -20.41 -15.97
CA ALA A 27 3.12 -20.72 -14.57
C ALA A 27 3.57 -19.49 -13.77
N ASP A 28 4.22 -18.51 -14.41
CA ASP A 28 4.68 -17.28 -13.76
C ASP A 28 3.54 -16.30 -13.49
N ILE A 29 2.49 -16.29 -14.33
CA ILE A 29 1.31 -15.42 -14.19
C ILE A 29 0.49 -15.77 -12.93
N LEU A 30 0.45 -17.05 -12.53
CA LEU A 30 -0.27 -17.49 -11.33
C LEU A 30 0.51 -17.26 -10.03
N LYS A 31 1.77 -16.82 -10.11
CA LYS A 31 2.72 -16.73 -9.00
C LYS A 31 3.00 -15.30 -8.53
N ALA A 32 2.31 -14.32 -9.11
CA ALA A 32 2.24 -12.97 -8.57
C ALA A 32 1.37 -12.98 -7.30
N GLU A 33 1.91 -13.52 -6.21
CA GLU A 33 1.32 -13.29 -4.90
C GLU A 33 1.45 -11.80 -4.60
N ASP A 34 0.32 -11.15 -4.30
CA ASP A 34 0.26 -9.79 -3.74
C ASP A 34 0.90 -9.83 -2.35
N LYS A 35 2.24 -9.78 -2.32
CA LYS A 35 3.00 -9.64 -1.09
C LYS A 35 2.76 -8.22 -0.60
N LYS A 36 1.62 -8.02 0.06
CA LYS A 36 1.19 -6.72 0.55
C LYS A 36 2.26 -6.19 1.50
N SER A 37 2.97 -5.16 1.04
CA SER A 37 3.97 -4.47 1.85
C SER A 37 3.32 -4.02 3.16
N PRO A 38 4.06 -4.07 4.29
CA PRO A 38 3.55 -3.56 5.55
C PRO A 38 3.20 -2.07 5.41
N VAL A 39 2.12 -1.66 6.05
CA VAL A 39 1.67 -0.26 6.05
C VAL A 39 2.71 0.61 6.74
N SER A 40 3.14 1.67 6.06
CA SER A 40 4.04 2.70 6.56
C SER A 40 3.24 3.91 7.03
N PHE A 41 3.43 4.31 8.28
CA PHE A 41 2.80 5.53 8.80
C PHE A 41 3.20 6.77 7.97
N VAL A 42 4.49 6.88 7.63
CA VAL A 42 5.03 8.03 6.88
C VAL A 42 4.58 8.04 5.42
N ASN A 43 4.55 6.88 4.77
CA ASN A 43 4.27 6.83 3.33
C ASN A 43 2.79 6.63 3.00
N ASP A 44 2.02 6.04 3.90
CA ASP A 44 0.62 5.69 3.64
C ASP A 44 -0.35 6.55 4.45
N VAL A 45 -0.04 6.89 5.71
CA VAL A 45 -0.98 7.59 6.60
C VAL A 45 -0.80 9.11 6.56
N VAL A 46 0.44 9.60 6.71
CA VAL A 46 0.73 11.05 6.69
C VAL A 46 0.21 11.73 5.42
N PRO A 47 0.38 11.17 4.20
CA PRO A 47 -0.13 11.81 2.99
C PRO A 47 -1.66 11.91 2.96
N ILE A 48 -2.37 10.94 3.56
CA ILE A 48 -3.83 10.98 3.70
C ILE A 48 -4.23 12.14 4.62
N LEU A 49 -3.55 12.29 5.77
CA LEU A 49 -3.80 13.39 6.71
C LEU A 49 -3.51 14.75 6.07
N THR A 50 -2.46 14.85 5.27
CA THR A 50 -2.12 16.06 4.50
C THR A 50 -3.17 16.37 3.46
N LYS A 51 -3.60 15.36 2.68
CA LYS A 51 -4.65 15.53 1.66
C LYS A 51 -5.98 15.96 2.28
N ALA A 52 -6.31 15.45 3.47
CA ALA A 52 -7.49 15.86 4.23
C ALA A 52 -7.34 17.23 4.92
N GLY A 53 -6.15 17.83 4.90
CA GLY A 53 -5.89 19.13 5.52
C GLY A 53 -5.69 19.10 7.04
N CYS A 54 -5.66 17.93 7.66
CA CYS A 54 -5.56 17.79 9.12
C CYS A 54 -4.27 18.44 9.68
N ASN A 55 -3.16 18.33 8.95
CA ASN A 55 -1.84 18.80 9.39
C ASN A 55 -1.35 20.05 8.63
N MET A 56 -2.25 20.84 8.01
CA MET A 56 -1.89 21.97 7.13
C MET A 56 -1.75 23.35 7.79
N GLY A 57 -2.01 23.50 9.09
CA GLY A 57 -1.80 24.77 9.81
C GLY A 57 -3.04 25.34 10.50
N ILE A 58 -4.25 24.93 10.10
CA ILE A 58 -5.48 25.63 10.50
C ILE A 58 -6.08 25.07 11.79
N CYS A 59 -6.24 23.75 11.88
CA CYS A 59 -6.98 23.12 12.99
C CYS A 59 -6.11 22.22 13.88
N HIS A 60 -5.53 21.16 13.31
CA HIS A 60 -4.76 20.19 14.09
C HIS A 60 -3.27 20.31 13.90
N ALA A 61 -2.76 21.25 13.10
CA ALA A 61 -1.32 21.45 13.04
C ALA A 61 -0.80 22.12 14.33
N LYS A 62 0.32 21.63 14.86
CA LYS A 62 1.06 22.19 16.01
C LYS A 62 1.45 23.65 15.77
N ALA A 63 1.79 24.00 14.52
CA ALA A 63 2.06 25.38 14.12
C ALA A 63 0.83 26.31 14.28
N GLY A 64 -0.39 25.76 14.21
CA GLY A 64 -1.65 26.47 14.47
C GLY A 64 -2.17 26.32 15.90
N GLY A 65 -1.39 25.71 16.80
CA GLY A 65 -1.74 25.47 18.20
C GLY A 65 -2.52 24.18 18.48
N GLY A 66 -2.89 23.41 17.45
CA GLY A 66 -3.75 22.23 17.61
C GLY A 66 -5.13 22.55 18.19
N GLN A 67 -5.96 21.53 18.36
CA GLN A 67 -7.32 21.70 18.93
C GLN A 67 -7.68 20.54 19.84
N ASN A 68 -8.36 20.84 20.96
CA ASN A 68 -8.87 19.84 21.91
C ASN A 68 -7.78 18.86 22.41
N GLY A 69 -6.55 19.34 22.56
CA GLY A 69 -5.40 18.54 22.95
C GLY A 69 -4.93 17.54 21.89
N PHE A 70 -5.29 17.73 20.62
CA PHE A 70 -4.78 16.95 19.49
C PHE A 70 -4.02 17.87 18.51
N GLN A 71 -2.76 17.50 18.26
CA GLN A 71 -1.85 18.22 17.39
C GLN A 71 -1.01 17.27 16.53
N LEU A 72 -0.75 17.67 15.29
CA LEU A 72 0.11 17.03 14.32
C LEU A 72 1.14 18.05 13.84
N SER A 73 2.36 17.63 13.58
CA SER A 73 3.40 18.41 12.96
C SER A 73 2.97 18.91 11.57
N LEU A 74 3.47 20.06 11.16
CA LEU A 74 3.10 20.67 9.88
C LEU A 74 3.55 19.74 8.74
N LEU A 75 2.60 19.30 7.90
CA LEU A 75 2.84 18.40 6.76
C LEU A 75 3.58 17.09 7.09
N GLY A 76 3.59 16.66 8.36
CA GLY A 76 4.29 15.44 8.79
C GLY A 76 5.79 15.60 9.04
N PHE A 77 6.25 16.80 9.38
CA PHE A 77 7.65 17.10 9.67
C PHE A 77 8.24 16.30 10.85
N GLU A 78 7.41 15.95 11.85
CA GLU A 78 7.80 15.16 13.03
C GLU A 78 6.93 13.88 13.09
N PRO A 79 7.16 12.88 12.21
CA PRO A 79 6.24 11.75 12.06
C PRO A 79 6.18 10.83 13.28
N LEU A 80 7.21 10.82 14.13
CA LEU A 80 7.18 10.08 15.40
C LEU A 80 6.21 10.73 16.38
N ASP A 81 6.33 12.04 16.59
CA ASP A 81 5.41 12.82 17.44
C ASP A 81 3.96 12.71 16.95
N ASP A 82 3.77 12.74 15.63
CA ASP A 82 2.45 12.56 15.00
C ASP A 82 1.86 11.20 15.30
N TYR A 83 2.68 10.16 15.24
CA TYR A 83 2.27 8.82 15.60
C TYR A 83 1.89 8.74 17.09
N GLU A 84 2.68 9.32 17.98
CA GLU A 84 2.37 9.30 19.41
C GLU A 84 1.08 10.06 19.73
N SER A 85 0.92 11.25 19.16
CA SER A 85 -0.28 12.07 19.29
C SER A 85 -1.53 11.36 18.76
N LEU A 86 -1.43 10.68 17.61
CA LEU A 86 -2.56 9.99 17.01
C LEU A 86 -2.91 8.67 17.71
N VAL A 87 -1.90 7.88 18.08
CA VAL A 87 -2.07 6.48 18.50
C VAL A 87 -2.05 6.30 20.01
N LYS A 88 -1.17 7.02 20.73
CA LYS A 88 -0.86 6.75 22.14
C LYS A 88 -1.58 7.70 23.11
N GLU A 89 -1.72 8.96 22.72
CA GLU A 89 -2.34 9.98 23.56
C GLU A 89 -3.85 9.80 23.74
N ALA A 90 -4.46 10.66 24.58
CA ALA A 90 -5.88 10.65 24.92
C ALA A 90 -6.41 9.29 25.39
N GLN A 91 -5.53 8.46 25.96
CA GLN A 91 -5.81 7.10 26.44
C GLN A 91 -6.32 6.18 25.32
N GLY A 92 -5.82 6.35 24.10
CA GLY A 92 -6.19 5.55 22.94
C GLY A 92 -7.60 5.82 22.38
N ARG A 93 -8.33 6.81 22.92
CA ARG A 93 -9.72 7.10 22.50
C ARG A 93 -9.86 7.59 21.05
N ARG A 94 -8.75 7.93 20.38
CA ARG A 94 -8.74 8.43 19.01
C ARG A 94 -8.89 7.32 17.97
N LEU A 95 -8.38 6.13 18.28
CA LEU A 95 -8.35 4.97 17.39
C LEU A 95 -8.91 3.74 18.10
N PHE A 96 -9.81 3.01 17.43
CA PHE A 96 -10.28 1.71 17.90
C PHE A 96 -9.87 0.63 16.90
N PRO A 97 -8.68 0.02 17.02
CA PRO A 97 -8.19 -0.97 16.06
C PRO A 97 -9.12 -2.17 15.89
N SER A 98 -9.81 -2.59 16.96
CA SER A 98 -10.78 -3.68 16.93
C SER A 98 -12.09 -3.32 16.23
N VAL A 99 -12.45 -2.03 16.16
CA VAL A 99 -13.66 -1.53 15.48
C VAL A 99 -13.33 -0.20 14.78
N PRO A 100 -12.58 -0.22 13.66
CA PRO A 100 -12.00 0.99 13.07
C PRO A 100 -13.02 2.09 12.77
N SER A 101 -14.22 1.71 12.31
CA SER A 101 -15.32 2.63 12.00
C SER A 101 -15.79 3.49 13.17
N LYS A 102 -15.49 3.11 14.42
CA LYS A 102 -15.79 3.90 15.63
C LYS A 102 -14.65 4.83 16.04
N SER A 103 -13.51 4.80 15.36
CA SER A 103 -12.38 5.70 15.64
C SER A 103 -12.83 7.15 15.52
N LEU A 104 -12.49 7.98 16.51
CA LEU A 104 -12.77 9.42 16.45
C LEU A 104 -12.14 10.03 15.20
N LEU A 105 -10.96 9.53 14.79
CA LEU A 105 -10.32 9.95 13.54
C LEU A 105 -11.24 9.81 12.32
N LEU A 106 -12.02 8.71 12.22
CA LEU A 106 -12.88 8.47 11.06
C LEU A 106 -14.27 9.10 11.18
N THR A 107 -14.74 9.36 12.40
CA THR A 107 -16.08 9.94 12.65
C THR A 107 -16.08 11.46 12.74
N LYS A 108 -14.90 12.09 12.84
CA LYS A 108 -14.69 13.54 12.84
C LYS A 108 -14.09 14.07 11.53
N ALA A 109 -13.66 13.18 10.63
CA ALA A 109 -13.10 13.50 9.33
C ALA A 109 -14.11 14.20 8.41
#